data_AF-A0AAU9E0U1-F1
#
_entry.id   AF-A0AAU9E0U1-F1
#
_cell.length_a   1.000
_cell.length_b   1.000
_cell.length_c   1.000
_cell.angle_alpha   90.00
_cell.angle_beta   90.00
_cell.angle_gamma   90.00
#
_symmetry.space_group_name_H-M   'P 1'
#
loop_
_entity.id
_entity.type
_entity.pdbx_description
1 polymer ?
#
loop_
_entity_poly.entity_id
_entity_poly.type
_entity_poly.pdbx_seq_one_letter_code
_entity_poly.pdbx_strand_id
1 'polypeptide(L)'
;MKDKTKQTVNTLCDHIDYIVSKSSDKNVGFGFDLCNKFYDNLDNIDLLKDHSEAYLIVVELINRGYSDASIKRIVGLNFYELLLENLK
;
A
#
# COMPACT_ATOMS: atom_id res chain seq x y z
N MET A 1 -3.55 -19.94 -8.65
CA MET A 1 -3.85 -18.54 -8.26
C MET A 1 -4.35 -18.56 -6.81
N LYS A 2 -3.99 -17.58 -5.98
CA LYS A 2 -4.60 -17.42 -4.65
C LYS A 2 -6.11 -17.17 -4.81
N ASP A 3 -6.90 -17.68 -3.88
CA ASP A 3 -8.34 -17.48 -3.81
C ASP A 3 -8.65 -15.99 -3.58
N LYS A 4 -9.30 -15.34 -4.56
CA LYS A 4 -9.62 -13.90 -4.51
C LYS A 4 -10.57 -13.55 -3.36
N THR A 5 -11.36 -14.52 -2.87
CA THR A 5 -12.31 -14.30 -1.78
C THR A 5 -11.64 -14.16 -0.40
N LYS A 6 -10.32 -14.36 -0.32
CA LYS A 6 -9.55 -14.35 0.93
C LYS A 6 -8.54 -13.21 1.03
N GLN A 7 -8.51 -12.31 0.05
CA GLN A 7 -7.59 -11.18 0.07
C GLN A 7 -8.10 -10.11 1.04
N THR A 8 -7.18 -9.57 1.84
CA THR A 8 -7.47 -8.56 2.88
C THR A 8 -6.36 -7.52 2.93
N VAL A 9 -6.50 -6.49 3.77
CA VAL A 9 -5.41 -5.53 4.07
C VAL A 9 -4.12 -6.24 4.48
N ASN A 10 -4.21 -7.37 5.19
CA ASN A 10 -3.03 -8.18 5.54
C ASN A 10 -2.31 -8.70 4.29
N THR A 11 -3.06 -9.07 3.25
CA THR A 11 -2.45 -9.49 1.98
C THR A 11 -1.69 -8.33 1.33
N LEU A 12 -2.22 -7.11 1.34
CA LEU A 12 -1.47 -5.94 0.87
C LEU A 12 -0.19 -5.72 1.67
N CYS A 13 -0.25 -5.87 2.99
CA CYS A 13 0.91 -5.72 3.86
C CYS A 13 1.94 -6.86 3.64
N ASP A 14 1.51 -8.08 3.31
CA ASP A 14 2.41 -9.17 2.93
C ASP A 14 3.21 -8.82 1.65
N HIS A 15 2.60 -8.10 0.72
CA HIS A 15 3.30 -7.60 -0.47
C HIS A 15 4.33 -6.52 -0.10
N ILE A 16 4.00 -5.63 0.84
CA ILE A 16 4.95 -4.64 1.36
C ILE A 16 6.14 -5.35 2.02
N ASP A 17 5.88 -6.28 2.94
CA ASP A 17 6.92 -7.07 3.63
C ASP A 17 7.82 -7.80 2.62
N TYR A 18 7.20 -8.42 1.60
CA TYR A 18 7.95 -9.11 0.56
C TYR A 18 8.88 -8.16 -0.19
N ILE A 19 8.41 -6.98 -0.61
CA ILE A 19 9.26 -6.02 -1.33
C ILE A 19 10.37 -5.50 -0.41
N VAL A 20 10.05 -5.15 0.84
CA VAL A 20 11.05 -4.70 1.83
C VAL A 20 12.11 -5.78 2.07
N SER A 21 11.72 -7.06 2.14
CA SER A 21 12.65 -8.19 2.30
C SER A 21 13.60 -8.39 1.12
N LYS A 22 13.23 -7.90 -0.07
CA LYS A 22 14.03 -7.99 -1.30
C LYS A 22 14.81 -6.72 -1.61
N SER A 23 14.41 -5.56 -1.08
CA SER A 23 15.16 -4.32 -1.19
C SER A 23 15.24 -3.58 0.15
N SER A 24 14.40 -2.59 0.35
CA SER A 24 14.31 -1.76 1.54
C SER A 24 12.98 -1.02 1.58
N ASP A 25 12.61 -0.52 2.74
CA ASP A 25 11.48 0.39 2.94
C ASP A 25 11.61 1.72 2.18
N LYS A 26 12.80 2.08 1.70
CA LYS A 26 13.05 3.29 0.88
C LYS A 26 12.60 3.15 -0.58
N ASN A 27 12.27 1.94 -1.02
CA ASN A 27 11.88 1.64 -2.40
C ASN A 27 10.40 1.23 -2.52
N VAL A 28 9.61 1.44 -1.46
CA VAL A 28 8.19 1.08 -1.42
C VAL A 28 7.34 2.34 -1.35
N GLY A 29 6.19 2.32 -2.02
CA GLY A 29 5.19 3.38 -1.99
C GLY A 29 3.79 2.82 -2.25
N PHE A 30 2.77 3.64 -2.05
CA PHE A 30 1.39 3.27 -2.40
C PHE A 30 1.07 3.58 -3.86
N GLY A 31 0.36 2.63 -4.48
CA GLY A 31 -0.26 2.77 -5.80
C GLY A 31 -1.55 1.97 -5.81
N PHE A 32 -2.62 2.56 -5.27
CA PHE A 32 -3.82 1.80 -4.91
C PHE A 32 -4.67 1.35 -6.11
N ASP A 33 -4.59 2.06 -7.24
CA ASP A 33 -5.37 1.76 -8.46
C ASP A 33 -6.87 1.51 -8.18
N LEU A 34 -7.47 2.38 -7.36
CA LEU A 34 -8.84 2.22 -6.88
C LEU A 34 -9.85 2.32 -8.03
N CYS A 35 -10.48 1.20 -8.34
CA CYS A 35 -11.40 1.01 -9.45
C CYS A 35 -12.87 0.87 -9.03
N ASN A 36 -13.19 0.75 -7.73
CA ASN A 36 -14.53 0.51 -7.20
C ASN A 36 -15.57 1.56 -7.66
N LYS A 37 -15.15 2.78 -8.01
CA LYS A 37 -16.04 3.85 -8.51
C LYS A 37 -16.20 3.88 -10.04
N PHE A 38 -15.46 3.06 -10.77
CA PHE A 38 -15.45 3.04 -12.23
C PHE A 38 -16.25 1.87 -12.82
N TYR A 39 -16.65 0.89 -12.00
CA TYR A 39 -17.37 -0.30 -12.45
C TYR A 39 -18.62 -0.52 -11.60
N ASP A 40 -19.79 -0.12 -12.12
CA ASP A 40 -21.08 -0.18 -11.41
C ASP A 40 -21.58 -1.61 -11.10
N ASN A 41 -20.99 -2.65 -11.71
CA ASN A 41 -21.50 -4.03 -11.68
C ASN A 41 -20.48 -5.08 -11.19
N LEU A 42 -19.41 -4.65 -10.52
CA LEU A 42 -18.40 -5.55 -9.99
C LEU A 42 -18.23 -5.29 -8.49
N ASP A 43 -18.90 -6.11 -7.67
CA ASP A 43 -18.73 -6.07 -6.22
C ASP A 43 -17.25 -6.31 -5.86
N ASN A 44 -16.68 -5.38 -5.08
CA ASN A 44 -15.41 -5.51 -4.36
C ASN A 44 -14.20 -5.90 -5.22
N ILE A 45 -13.89 -5.11 -6.26
CA ILE A 45 -12.62 -5.27 -7.00
C ILE A 45 -11.44 -4.86 -6.13
N ASP A 46 -11.56 -3.73 -5.41
CA ASP A 46 -10.49 -3.22 -4.58
C ASP A 46 -10.61 -3.74 -3.13
N LEU A 47 -9.45 -3.95 -2.50
CA LEU A 47 -9.35 -4.34 -1.10
C LEU A 47 -9.57 -3.18 -0.12
N LEU A 48 -9.53 -1.94 -0.62
CA LEU A 48 -9.87 -0.73 0.11
C LEU A 48 -11.10 -0.12 -0.54
N LYS A 49 -12.05 0.36 0.26
CA LYS A 49 -13.22 1.08 -0.22
C LYS A 49 -12.84 2.32 -1.02
N ASP A 50 -11.96 3.14 -0.46
CA ASP A 50 -11.35 4.29 -1.10
C ASP A 50 -10.09 4.72 -0.35
N HIS A 51 -9.47 5.84 -0.74
CA HIS A 51 -8.24 6.35 -0.12
C HIS A 51 -8.37 6.60 1.39
N SER A 52 -9.58 6.82 1.92
CA SER A 52 -9.79 7.03 3.34
C SER A 52 -9.46 5.78 4.17
N GLU A 53 -9.40 4.60 3.57
CA GLU A 53 -9.03 3.34 4.23
C GLU A 53 -7.53 3.02 4.17
N ALA A 54 -6.71 3.89 3.55
CA ALA A 54 -5.25 3.72 3.53
C ALA A 54 -4.62 3.62 4.93
N TYR A 55 -5.27 4.20 5.96
CA TYR A 55 -4.81 4.08 7.35
C TYR A 55 -4.84 2.64 7.86
N LEU A 56 -5.68 1.75 7.31
CA LEU A 56 -5.73 0.35 7.72
C LEU A 56 -4.40 -0.36 7.40
N ILE A 57 -3.75 0.01 6.30
CA ILE A 57 -2.40 -0.47 5.96
C ILE A 57 -1.41 0.02 7.02
N VAL A 58 -1.49 1.29 7.43
CA VAL A 58 -0.61 1.86 8.46
C VAL A 58 -0.79 1.14 9.80
N VAL A 59 -2.03 0.88 10.22
CA VAL A 59 -2.32 0.11 11.44
C VAL A 59 -1.67 -1.27 11.39
N GLU A 60 -1.78 -1.97 10.26
CA GLU A 60 -1.17 -3.29 10.10
C GLU A 60 0.36 -3.23 10.07
N LEU A 61 0.98 -2.22 9.45
CA LEU A 61 2.42 -2.02 9.49
C LEU A 61 2.93 -1.74 10.91
N ILE A 62 2.18 -0.96 11.73
CA ILE A 62 2.48 -0.75 13.14
C ILE A 62 2.44 -2.09 13.89
N ASN A 63 1.40 -2.91 13.67
CA ASN A 63 1.29 -4.23 14.29
C ASN A 63 2.45 -5.17 13.91
N ARG A 64 3.00 -5.02 12.70
CA ARG A 64 4.17 -5.75 12.21
C ARG A 64 5.51 -5.22 12.73
N GLY A 65 5.50 -4.11 13.49
CA GLY A 65 6.70 -3.53 14.09
C GLY A 65 7.51 -2.61 13.18
N TYR A 66 6.90 -2.09 12.12
CA TYR A 66 7.55 -1.04 11.31
C TYR A 66 7.75 0.22 12.16
N SER A 67 8.90 0.86 12.00
CA SER A 67 9.18 2.15 12.65
C SER A 67 8.39 3.29 12.01
N ASP A 68 8.14 4.36 12.75
CA ASP A 68 7.54 5.60 12.22
C ASP A 68 8.30 6.15 11.01
N ALA A 69 9.63 6.03 11.01
CA ALA A 69 10.48 6.46 9.90
C ALA A 69 10.21 5.63 8.63
N SER A 70 10.08 4.30 8.78
CA SER A 70 9.74 3.39 7.68
C SER A 70 8.32 3.63 7.18
N ILE A 71 7.36 3.81 8.08
CA ILE A 71 5.96 4.11 7.74
C ILE A 71 5.89 5.42 6.95
N LYS A 72 6.56 6.49 7.39
CA LYS A 72 6.59 7.77 6.68
C LYS A 72 7.14 7.63 5.25
N ARG A 73 8.17 6.79 5.08
CA ARG A 73 8.74 6.45 3.75
C ARG A 73 7.71 5.77 2.86
N ILE A 74 7.11 4.69 3.33
CA ILE A 74 6.13 3.88 2.59
C ILE A 74 4.88 4.69 2.24
N VAL A 75 4.35 5.49 3.16
CA VAL A 75 3.10 6.25 2.97
C VAL A 75 3.22 7.32 1.89
N GLY A 76 4.41 7.90 1.70
CA GLY A 76 4.56 8.88 0.63
C GLY A 76 5.90 9.60 0.53
N LEU A 77 6.75 9.59 1.56
CA LEU A 77 8.02 10.32 1.49
C LEU A 77 8.93 9.82 0.36
N ASN A 78 8.99 8.50 0.11
CA ASN A 78 9.79 7.97 -1.01
C ASN A 78 9.29 8.49 -2.36
N PHE A 79 7.97 8.49 -2.57
CA PHE A 79 7.38 8.96 -3.83
C PHE A 79 7.56 10.47 -3.99
N TYR A 80 7.41 11.22 -2.90
CA TYR A 80 7.65 12.66 -2.88
C TYR A 80 9.09 13.04 -3.23
N GLU A 81 10.08 12.39 -2.60
CA GLU A 81 11.51 12.59 -2.88
C GLU A 81 11.81 12.29 -4.37
N LEU A 82 11.30 11.18 -4.91
CA LEU A 82 11.42 10.82 -6.31
C LEU A 82 10.87 11.91 -7.26
N LEU A 83 9.68 12.44 -6.98
CA LEU A 83 9.09 13.50 -7.79
C LEU A 83 9.97 14.77 -7.79
N LEU A 84 10.45 15.19 -6.62
CA LEU A 84 11.30 16.39 -6.50
C LEU A 84 12.64 16.24 -7.23
N GLU A 85 13.21 15.04 -7.28
CA GLU A 85 14.46 14.78 -8.01
C GLU A 85 14.30 14.91 -9.52
N ASN A 86 13.12 14.58 -10.06
CA ASN A 86 12.84 14.54 -11.49
C ASN A 86 12.13 15.80 -12.03
N LEU A 87 11.81 16.77 -11.16
CA LEU A 87 11.24 18.07 -11.52
C LEU A 87 12.29 19.17 -11.67
N LYS A 88 13.58 18.82 -11.63
CA LYS A 88 14.71 19.72 -11.89
C LYS A 88 15.13 19.66 -13.35
#